data_AF-A0A1I3QTR5-F1
#
_entry.id   AF-A0A1I3QTR5-F1
#
_cell.length_a   1.000
_cell.length_b   1.000
_cell.length_c   1.000
_cell.angle_alpha   90.00
_cell.angle_beta   90.00
_cell.angle_gamma   90.00
#
_symmetry.space_group_name_H-M   'P 1'
#
loop_
_entity.id
_entity.type
_entity.pdbx_description
1 polymer ?
#
loop_
_entity_poly.entity_id
_entity_poly.type
_entity_poly.pdbx_seq_one_letter_code
_entity_poly.pdbx_strand_id
1 'polypeptide(L)'
;MLKPLLSVFLLACLCVGCGGGQGGSSSTSGTPQAVVPLKTQVEGLITGGMIGSSRPMYEESFTEYAKTNPDKAAKLKKEFDDVLNADGDPELVKKRAAALAPKL
;
A
#
# COMPACT_ATOMS: atom_id res chain seq x y z
N MET A 1 -11.29 -50.29 0.09
CA MET A 1 -10.75 -50.75 1.38
C MET A 1 -9.24 -50.57 1.38
N LEU A 2 -8.67 -50.26 2.56
CA LEU A 2 -7.25 -50.09 2.95
C LEU A 2 -6.56 -48.74 2.69
N LYS A 3 -6.40 -48.00 3.80
CA LYS A 3 -5.27 -47.09 4.09
C LYS A 3 -4.05 -47.93 4.51
N PRO A 4 -2.83 -47.39 4.31
CA PRO A 4 -1.96 -47.07 5.45
C PRO A 4 -1.44 -45.61 5.29
N LEU A 5 -1.44 -44.68 6.25
CA LEU A 5 -1.13 -44.69 7.68
C LEU A 5 0.37 -44.94 7.95
N LEU A 6 0.98 -44.02 8.71
CA LEU A 6 2.32 -44.08 9.31
C LEU A 6 3.47 -43.94 8.29
N SER A 7 4.58 -43.25 8.51
CA SER A 7 5.08 -42.43 9.61
C SER A 7 6.55 -42.18 9.31
N VAL A 8 7.07 -41.05 9.79
CA VAL A 8 8.38 -40.98 10.47
C VAL A 8 9.64 -40.98 9.59
N PHE A 9 10.47 -39.96 9.86
CA PHE A 9 11.92 -39.89 9.61
C PHE A 9 12.29 -39.66 8.14
N LEU A 10 13.30 -38.89 7.75
CA LEU A 10 14.50 -38.35 8.39
C LEU A 10 14.99 -37.36 7.31
N LEU A 11 15.22 -36.08 7.60
CA LEU A 11 16.57 -35.64 7.94
C LEU A 11 17.64 -36.36 7.10
N ALA A 12 18.10 -35.75 6.01
CA ALA A 12 19.52 -35.45 5.77
C ALA A 12 19.83 -35.18 4.29
N CYS A 13 20.87 -34.36 4.11
CA CYS A 13 21.73 -34.22 2.94
C CYS A 13 21.21 -33.33 1.81
N LEU A 14 21.68 -32.07 1.74
CA LEU A 14 22.99 -31.72 1.13
C LEU A 14 23.13 -32.35 -0.25
N CYS A 15 22.55 -31.70 -1.26
CA CYS A 15 23.08 -31.75 -2.62
C CYS A 15 23.17 -30.33 -3.16
N VAL A 16 24.42 -29.88 -3.23
CA VAL A 16 24.90 -28.77 -4.05
C VAL A 16 24.33 -28.90 -5.46
N GLY A 17 23.81 -27.80 -5.99
CA GLY A 17 23.28 -27.73 -7.35
C GLY A 17 23.22 -26.30 -7.86
N CYS A 18 24.39 -25.71 -8.10
CA CYS A 18 24.51 -24.65 -9.09
C CYS A 18 24.48 -25.32 -10.48
N GLY A 19 23.43 -25.09 -11.25
CA GLY A 19 23.28 -25.65 -12.59
C GLY A 19 21.91 -25.32 -13.15
N GLY A 20 21.87 -24.40 -14.11
CA GLY A 20 20.64 -23.86 -14.67
C GLY A 20 19.77 -24.90 -15.38
N GLY A 21 18.48 -24.57 -15.48
CA GLY A 21 17.57 -25.27 -16.36
C GLY A 21 16.15 -25.32 -15.83
N GLN A 22 15.28 -24.61 -16.56
CA GLN A 22 13.89 -24.99 -16.82
C GLN A 22 12.80 -24.55 -15.84
N GLY A 23 11.96 -23.64 -16.35
CA GLY A 23 10.50 -23.82 -16.33
C GLY A 23 9.83 -23.73 -14.98
N GLY A 24 9.37 -22.54 -14.62
CA GLY A 24 8.41 -22.38 -13.55
C GLY A 24 7.85 -20.98 -13.55
N SER A 25 6.58 -20.85 -13.94
CA SER A 25 5.74 -19.71 -13.61
C SER A 25 5.96 -19.33 -12.15
N SER A 26 6.85 -18.38 -11.91
CA SER A 26 7.14 -17.88 -10.59
C SER A 26 6.45 -16.54 -10.55
N SER A 27 5.22 -16.59 -10.05
CA SER A 27 4.49 -15.47 -9.47
C SER A 27 5.53 -14.52 -8.90
N THR A 28 5.72 -13.38 -9.57
CA THR A 28 6.62 -12.34 -9.08
C THR A 28 6.07 -12.00 -7.72
N SER A 29 6.74 -12.50 -6.68
CA SER A 29 6.50 -12.11 -5.30
C SER A 29 6.79 -10.63 -5.30
N GLY A 30 5.72 -9.85 -5.49
CA GLY A 30 5.76 -8.43 -5.26
C GLY A 30 6.21 -8.28 -3.84
N THR A 31 7.45 -7.84 -3.65
CA THR A 31 7.89 -7.25 -2.39
C THR A 31 6.73 -6.36 -1.95
N PRO A 32 6.08 -6.59 -0.79
CA PRO A 32 5.00 -5.72 -0.36
C PRO A 32 5.59 -4.32 -0.34
N GLN A 33 5.21 -3.47 -1.30
CA GLN A 33 5.56 -2.07 -1.25
C GLN A 33 5.03 -1.63 0.11
N ALA A 34 5.93 -1.16 0.98
CA ALA A 34 5.52 -0.62 2.26
C ALA A 34 4.49 0.47 1.95
N VAL A 35 3.22 0.17 2.22
CA VAL A 35 2.12 1.08 1.94
C VAL A 35 2.39 2.29 2.81
N VAL A 36 2.83 3.39 2.19
CA VAL A 36 3.09 4.62 2.92
C VAL A 36 1.76 5.06 3.52
N PRO A 37 1.66 5.21 4.85
CA PRO A 37 0.40 5.57 5.48
C PRO A 37 -0.17 6.83 4.84
N LEU A 38 -1.48 6.85 4.57
CA LEU A 38 -2.17 8.00 3.98
C LEU A 38 -1.82 9.30 4.72
N LYS A 39 -1.75 9.25 6.05
CA LYS A 39 -1.34 10.39 6.87
C LYS A 39 0.03 10.95 6.46
N THR A 40 1.03 10.09 6.31
CA THR A 40 2.39 10.48 5.90
C THR A 40 2.40 11.11 4.50
N GLN A 41 1.56 10.61 3.60
CA GLN A 41 1.42 11.19 2.26
C GLN A 41 0.77 12.57 2.30
N VAL A 42 -0.27 12.76 3.12
CA VAL A 42 -0.90 14.07 3.33
C VAL A 42 0.05 15.05 4.04
N GLU A 43 0.87 14.59 5.00
CA GLU A 43 1.91 15.42 5.61
C GLU A 43 2.97 15.87 4.59
N GLY A 44 3.30 15.01 3.61
CA GLY A 44 4.12 15.38 2.47
C GLY A 44 3.54 16.54 1.65
N LEU A 45 2.21 16.59 1.48
CA LEU A 45 1.52 17.69 0.80
C LEU A 45 1.59 19.02 1.57
N ILE A 46 1.68 19.00 2.90
CA ILE A 46 1.87 20.22 3.71
C ILE A 46 3.22 20.89 3.40
N THR A 47 4.24 20.08 3.09
CA THR A 47 5.58 20.58 2.79
C THR A 47 5.72 20.91 1.30
N GLY A 48 5.32 19.97 0.43
CA GLY A 48 5.51 20.07 -1.02
C GLY A 48 4.45 20.90 -1.74
N GLY A 49 3.19 20.87 -1.29
CA GLY A 49 2.07 21.56 -1.93
C GLY A 49 1.74 21.09 -3.35
N MET A 50 2.27 19.96 -3.80
CA MET A 50 2.07 19.45 -5.16
C MET A 50 1.53 18.04 -5.12
N ILE A 51 0.46 17.80 -5.88
CA ILE A 51 -0.12 16.46 -6.09
C ILE A 51 0.28 15.98 -7.48
N GLY A 52 -0.03 16.74 -8.52
CA GLY A 52 0.37 16.45 -9.90
C GLY A 52 0.02 15.03 -10.34
N SER A 53 1.00 14.33 -10.91
CA SER A 53 0.87 12.95 -11.39
C SER A 53 0.71 11.91 -10.27
N SER A 54 0.90 12.30 -9.00
CA SER A 54 0.72 11.40 -7.85
C SER A 54 -0.72 11.30 -7.36
N ARG A 55 -1.68 12.06 -7.95
CA ARG A 55 -3.12 11.96 -7.63
C ARG A 55 -3.65 10.53 -7.47
N PRO A 56 -3.49 9.60 -8.43
CA PRO A 56 -3.99 8.23 -8.30
C PRO A 56 -3.37 7.47 -7.13
N MET A 57 -2.11 7.76 -6.77
CA MET A 57 -1.45 7.15 -5.61
C MET A 57 -2.11 7.58 -4.29
N TYR A 58 -2.50 8.85 -4.17
CA TYR A 58 -3.25 9.31 -3.00
C TYR A 58 -4.63 8.66 -2.92
N GLU A 59 -5.34 8.52 -4.05
CA GLU A 59 -6.67 7.89 -4.11
C GLU A 59 -6.61 6.40 -3.73
N GLU A 60 -5.61 5.67 -4.21
CA GLU A 60 -5.36 4.28 -3.80
C GLU A 60 -5.09 4.19 -2.30
N SER A 61 -4.28 5.10 -1.77
CA SER A 61 -3.95 5.15 -0.33
C SER A 61 -5.16 5.50 0.53
N PHE A 62 -6.07 6.35 0.02
CA PHE A 62 -7.35 6.63 0.67
C PHE A 62 -8.29 5.42 0.63
N THR A 63 -8.25 4.65 -0.45
CA THR A 63 -9.01 3.40 -0.57
C THR A 63 -8.51 2.36 0.43
N GLU A 64 -7.19 2.20 0.58
CA GLU A 64 -6.62 1.32 1.62
C GLU A 64 -6.95 1.80 3.05
N TYR A 65 -6.93 3.11 3.29
CA TYR A 65 -7.40 3.68 4.55
C TYR A 65 -8.88 3.37 4.79
N ALA A 66 -9.73 3.46 3.77
CA ALA A 66 -11.16 3.16 3.88
C ALA A 66 -11.44 1.68 4.19
N LYS A 67 -10.60 0.76 3.72
CA LYS A 67 -10.71 -0.68 4.08
C LYS A 67 -10.50 -0.92 5.57
N THR A 68 -9.63 -0.13 6.21
CA THR A 68 -9.30 -0.27 7.64
C THR A 68 -10.13 0.63 8.54
N ASN A 69 -10.58 1.79 8.03
CA ASN A 69 -11.30 2.83 8.77
C ASN A 69 -12.50 3.36 7.96
N PRO A 70 -13.51 2.54 7.65
CA PRO A 70 -14.60 2.91 6.73
C PRO A 70 -15.41 4.12 7.20
N ASP A 71 -15.76 4.20 8.50
CA ASP A 71 -16.52 5.32 9.06
C ASP A 71 -15.75 6.66 9.02
N LYS A 72 -14.44 6.61 9.27
CA LYS A 72 -13.61 7.81 9.19
C LYS A 72 -13.40 8.22 7.74
N ALA A 73 -13.12 7.26 6.86
CA ALA A 73 -12.96 7.54 5.43
C ALA A 73 -14.24 8.14 4.83
N ALA A 74 -15.43 7.65 5.17
CA ALA A 74 -16.68 8.25 4.70
C ALA A 74 -16.81 9.73 5.10
N LYS A 75 -16.40 10.08 6.33
CA LYS A 75 -16.43 11.47 6.83
C LYS A 75 -15.36 12.36 6.21
N LEU A 76 -14.18 11.79 5.95
CA LEU A 76 -13.01 12.52 5.44
C LEU A 76 -12.93 12.54 3.92
N LYS A 77 -13.75 11.76 3.22
CA LYS A 77 -13.72 11.66 1.75
C LYS A 77 -13.85 13.01 1.09
N LYS A 78 -14.81 13.84 1.54
CA LYS A 78 -15.00 15.18 1.02
C LYS A 78 -13.76 16.06 1.23
N GLU A 79 -13.18 16.03 2.43
CA GLU A 79 -11.98 16.82 2.75
C GLU A 79 -10.76 16.37 1.94
N PHE A 80 -10.62 15.07 1.72
CA PHE A 80 -9.59 14.48 0.88
C PHE A 80 -9.76 14.83 -0.59
N ASP A 81 -10.97 14.70 -1.15
CA ASP A 81 -11.28 15.17 -2.51
C ASP A 81 -11.02 16.68 -2.65
N ASP A 82 -11.34 17.47 -1.62
CA ASP A 82 -11.03 18.89 -1.56
C ASP A 82 -9.51 19.15 -1.60
N VAL A 83 -8.67 18.33 -0.95
CA VAL A 83 -7.20 18.42 -1.11
C VAL A 83 -6.82 18.14 -2.56
N LEU A 84 -7.33 17.07 -3.16
CA LEU A 84 -6.98 16.68 -4.53
C LEU A 84 -7.44 17.70 -5.59
N ASN A 85 -8.57 18.35 -5.36
CA ASN A 85 -9.11 19.39 -6.24
C ASN A 85 -8.42 20.75 -6.08
N ALA A 86 -7.59 20.93 -5.05
CA ALA A 86 -6.73 22.10 -4.93
C ALA A 86 -5.46 21.98 -5.78
N ASP A 87 -5.25 20.86 -6.49
CA ASP A 87 -4.12 20.69 -7.40
C ASP A 87 -4.03 21.86 -8.40
N GLY A 88 -2.81 22.37 -8.57
CA GLY A 88 -2.55 23.64 -9.28
C GLY A 88 -2.42 24.87 -8.38
N ASP A 89 -2.83 24.80 -7.11
CA ASP A 89 -2.67 25.87 -6.11
C ASP A 89 -1.93 25.35 -4.87
N PRO A 90 -0.60 25.51 -4.79
CA PRO A 90 0.21 24.87 -3.75
C PRO A 90 -0.10 25.37 -2.34
N GLU A 91 -0.50 26.64 -2.18
CA GLU A 91 -0.88 27.16 -0.86
C GLU A 91 -2.20 26.56 -0.40
N LEU A 92 -3.16 26.40 -1.32
CA LEU A 92 -4.44 25.78 -1.02
C LEU A 92 -4.28 24.28 -0.71
N VAL A 93 -3.43 23.55 -1.46
CA VAL A 93 -3.08 22.15 -1.17
C VAL A 93 -2.51 22.03 0.23
N LYS A 94 -1.50 22.84 0.57
CA LYS A 94 -0.87 22.83 1.90
C LYS A 94 -1.88 23.09 3.02
N LYS A 95 -2.73 24.09 2.84
CA LYS A 95 -3.77 24.47 3.82
C LYS A 95 -4.78 23.34 4.03
N ARG A 96 -5.30 22.75 2.96
CA ARG A 96 -6.28 21.65 3.04
C ARG A 96 -5.64 20.38 3.59
N ALA A 97 -4.40 20.07 3.19
CA ALA A 97 -3.65 18.94 3.73
C ALA A 97 -3.38 19.10 5.24
N ALA A 98 -3.03 20.29 5.70
CA ALA A 98 -2.81 20.57 7.12
C ALA A 98 -4.11 20.44 7.95
N ALA A 99 -5.26 20.73 7.36
CA ALA A 99 -6.57 20.53 8.00
C ALA A 99 -6.98 19.04 8.05
N LEU A 100 -6.56 18.25 7.04
CA LEU A 100 -6.90 16.83 6.91
C LEU A 100 -5.98 15.92 7.74
N ALA A 101 -4.67 16.19 7.76
CA ALA A 101 -3.66 15.37 8.44
C ALA A 101 -3.96 15.00 9.91
N PRO A 102 -4.47 15.89 10.78
CA PRO A 102 -4.80 15.53 12.17
C PRO A 102 -6.06 14.66 12.30
N LYS A 103 -6.85 14.49 11.24
CA LYS A 103 -8.10 13.70 11.24
C LYS A 103 -7.92 12.26 10.78
N LEU A 104 -6.81 11.99 10.07
CA LEU A 104 -6.42 10.68 9.55
C LEU A 104 -5.86 9.78 10.66
#